data_AF-A0A1F6B9A2-F1
#
_entry.id   AF-A0A1F6B9A2-F1
#
_cell.length_a   1.000
_cell.length_b   1.000
_cell.length_c   1.000
_cell.angle_alpha   90.00
_cell.angle_beta   90.00
_cell.angle_gamma   90.00
#
_symmetry.space_group_name_H-M   'P 1'
#
loop_
_entity.id
_entity.type
_entity.pdbx_description
1 polymer ?
#
loop_
_entity_poly.entity_id
_entity_poly.type
_entity_poly.pdbx_seq_one_letter_code
_entity_poly.pdbx_strand_id
1 'polypeptide(L)'
;MVYDYDQLADLNTYLLRNAPPKVIKYLDFYPLKEKKHLVTLDEGATQLHKAESLGKKLSLKKLYIKNEGLNPTGAFKDRGSFVEINKAKELGFAKVCVASTGNMAASVAAYSAQAGLTCFVFVPENTPRGKLAQAISYGANVIQVRGTYSDAYNLTMKVAAHYRFYLAGDYAFRGEGQKSLSYEVCEQLWFSPPDWVLVPVGMGTNLSYIWKGFKEYYRLGLIPKLPHMVAVQADGANPIVTSFEKKSKLEPVNKPQTVCSAIAVGNPIDAPKVFAALQESKGQAVAVSDDETLKAQQELARLEALYVEPSSATVIAALKKLIKKGLIKENDTVVCVATGAGLKDPATTLKVIAEPPIIEPVLSEVERVMDSDFLSLRAGSVGEKEKLIFTKVPALSEVKQKIKKEFSLNLDEETLKIIRNVIAKFINIKGKQIVKADLQSIIETVIADERRKKTLEVLDFHVETFKKKKPLATVTVDIKGRKTTEKSDGVGPVDAAIRAITAAIQKKDPVKFKLTDFAVEIPTTGSDATVEATMVLQDEHGTQVVEKGTSPDIIVASIEAYEKGYNELVYQRFRNGKEKT
;
A
#
# COMPACT_ATOMS: atom_id res chain seq x y z
N MET A 1 27.23 -14.08 19.60
CA MET A 1 27.88 -15.04 18.68
C MET A 1 29.19 -14.42 18.24
N VAL A 2 30.32 -15.07 18.52
CA VAL A 2 31.64 -14.61 18.06
C VAL A 2 31.97 -15.46 16.83
N TYR A 3 32.13 -14.84 15.68
CA TYR A 3 32.56 -15.54 14.46
C TYR A 3 34.08 -15.67 14.49
N ASP A 4 34.54 -16.90 14.34
CA ASP A 4 35.91 -17.19 14.00
C ASP A 4 36.05 -17.16 12.48
N TYR A 5 36.42 -16.00 11.94
CA TYR A 5 36.59 -15.83 10.51
C TYR A 5 37.84 -16.54 9.99
N ASP A 6 38.74 -16.99 10.86
CA ASP A 6 39.92 -17.74 10.45
C ASP A 6 39.53 -19.16 10.01
N GLN A 7 38.37 -19.68 10.48
CA GLN A 7 37.74 -20.89 9.93
C GLN A 7 37.19 -20.73 8.51
N LEU A 8 37.09 -19.49 7.99
CA LEU A 8 36.77 -19.23 6.59
C LEU A 8 38.01 -19.14 5.69
N ALA A 9 39.21 -19.41 6.22
CA ALA A 9 40.44 -19.43 5.41
C ALA A 9 40.41 -20.54 4.32
N ASP A 10 39.78 -21.68 4.62
CA ASP A 10 39.65 -22.83 3.70
C ASP A 10 38.40 -22.76 2.81
N LEU A 11 37.74 -21.60 2.75
CA LEU A 11 36.54 -21.38 1.96
C LEU A 11 36.83 -21.68 0.48
N ASN A 12 35.97 -22.47 -0.15
CA ASN A 12 36.10 -22.78 -1.58
C ASN A 12 35.74 -21.55 -2.43
N THR A 13 36.71 -20.64 -2.59
CA THR A 13 36.54 -19.40 -3.36
C THR A 13 36.26 -19.66 -4.84
N TYR A 14 36.70 -20.80 -5.37
CA TYR A 14 36.36 -21.23 -6.72
C TYR A 14 34.85 -21.50 -6.85
N LEU A 15 34.25 -22.25 -5.92
CA LEU A 15 32.81 -22.46 -5.87
C LEU A 15 32.08 -21.12 -5.72
N LEU A 16 32.56 -20.24 -4.83
CA LEU A 16 31.96 -18.92 -4.64
C LEU A 16 31.99 -18.05 -5.90
N ARG A 17 33.04 -18.12 -6.70
CA ARG A 17 33.15 -17.32 -7.92
C ARG A 17 32.37 -17.88 -9.11
N ASN A 18 32.23 -19.20 -9.20
CA ASN A 18 31.74 -19.85 -10.42
C ASN A 18 30.35 -20.49 -10.29
N ALA A 19 29.90 -20.83 -9.08
CA ALA A 19 28.55 -21.37 -8.90
C ALA A 19 27.50 -20.25 -8.96
N PRO A 20 26.29 -20.51 -9.49
CA PRO A 20 25.22 -19.52 -9.47
C PRO A 20 24.84 -19.15 -8.02
N PRO A 21 24.38 -17.90 -7.77
CA PRO A 21 23.91 -17.50 -6.46
C PRO A 21 22.80 -18.42 -5.96
N LYS A 22 22.93 -18.94 -4.74
CA LYS A 22 21.89 -19.69 -4.02
C LYS A 22 22.12 -19.55 -2.52
N VAL A 23 21.07 -19.55 -1.71
CA VAL A 23 21.19 -19.47 -0.24
C VAL A 23 22.09 -20.58 0.34
N ILE A 24 21.98 -21.81 -0.17
CA ILE A 24 22.81 -22.96 0.24
C ILE A 24 24.29 -22.83 -0.15
N LYS A 25 24.64 -21.91 -1.05
CA LYS A 25 26.04 -21.62 -1.40
C LYS A 25 26.78 -20.94 -0.25
N TYR A 26 26.04 -20.28 0.64
CA TYR A 26 26.59 -19.45 1.71
C TYR A 26 26.59 -20.16 3.08
N LEU A 27 26.42 -21.48 3.13
CA LEU A 27 26.31 -22.24 4.39
C LEU A 27 27.50 -22.03 5.32
N ASP A 28 28.71 -21.86 4.79
CA ASP A 28 29.92 -21.61 5.60
C ASP A 28 29.87 -20.27 6.34
N PHE A 29 29.09 -19.32 5.83
CA PHE A 29 28.85 -18.03 6.48
C PHE A 29 27.73 -18.08 7.51
N TYR A 30 26.91 -19.13 7.52
CA TYR A 30 25.78 -19.23 8.44
C TYR A 30 26.17 -20.02 9.69
N PRO A 31 25.56 -19.70 10.84
CA PRO A 31 25.89 -20.37 12.08
C PRO A 31 25.14 -21.71 12.19
N LEU A 32 25.16 -22.56 11.16
CA LEU A 32 24.47 -23.85 11.09
C LEU A 32 25.50 -24.98 11.14
N LYS A 33 25.31 -25.94 12.06
CA LYS A 33 26.16 -27.14 12.15
C LYS A 33 25.70 -28.22 11.18
N GLU A 34 24.38 -28.38 11.06
CA GLU A 34 23.76 -29.28 10.10
C GLU A 34 23.78 -28.65 8.69
N LYS A 35 24.19 -29.42 7.67
CA LYS A 35 24.32 -28.94 6.28
C LYS A 35 23.61 -29.83 5.24
N LYS A 36 23.12 -31.01 5.61
CA LYS A 36 22.56 -32.03 4.69
C LYS A 36 21.03 -32.04 4.66
N HIS A 37 20.36 -31.74 5.77
CA HIS A 37 18.90 -31.85 5.90
C HIS A 37 18.21 -30.52 6.22
N LEU A 38 18.60 -29.50 5.45
CA LEU A 38 18.10 -28.15 5.59
C LEU A 38 16.74 -27.96 4.92
N VAL A 39 15.92 -27.13 5.53
CA VAL A 39 14.65 -26.65 5.02
C VAL A 39 14.91 -25.39 4.21
N THR A 40 14.62 -25.43 2.92
CA THR A 40 14.70 -24.27 2.02
C THR A 40 13.43 -24.20 1.18
N LEU A 41 13.08 -23.00 0.76
CA LEU A 41 12.03 -22.71 -0.21
C LEU A 41 12.64 -22.16 -1.52
N ASP A 42 13.94 -22.39 -1.74
CA ASP A 42 14.74 -21.79 -2.81
C ASP A 42 14.79 -20.24 -2.73
N GLU A 43 14.83 -19.70 -1.52
CA GLU A 43 15.03 -18.27 -1.28
C GLU A 43 16.41 -17.75 -1.69
N GLY A 44 16.50 -16.43 -1.82
CA GLY A 44 17.67 -15.78 -2.36
C GLY A 44 17.74 -15.92 -3.88
N ALA A 45 18.95 -15.77 -4.43
CA ALA A 45 19.21 -15.69 -5.87
C ALA A 45 18.31 -14.67 -6.60
N THR A 46 17.82 -13.67 -5.88
CA THR A 46 16.82 -12.74 -6.40
C THR A 46 17.40 -11.84 -7.47
N GLN A 47 16.56 -11.39 -8.38
CA GLN A 47 16.98 -10.56 -9.51
C GLN A 47 17.66 -9.26 -9.03
N LEU A 48 18.82 -8.95 -9.60
CA LEU A 48 19.42 -7.62 -9.58
C LEU A 48 19.05 -6.92 -10.90
N HIS A 49 17.90 -6.27 -10.90
CA HIS A 49 17.33 -5.65 -12.09
C HIS A 49 18.09 -4.37 -12.43
N LYS A 50 18.67 -4.29 -13.64
CA LYS A 50 19.29 -3.05 -14.13
C LYS A 50 18.19 -2.10 -14.58
N ALA A 51 17.98 -1.01 -13.83
CA ALA A 51 16.90 -0.06 -14.08
C ALA A 51 17.30 0.96 -15.15
N GLU A 52 17.16 0.58 -16.42
CA GLU A 52 17.64 1.40 -17.55
C GLU A 52 16.81 2.66 -17.79
N SER A 53 15.48 2.55 -17.76
CA SER A 53 14.56 3.66 -18.03
C SER A 53 14.59 4.70 -16.91
N LEU A 54 14.54 4.24 -15.66
CA LEU A 54 14.65 5.07 -14.46
C LEU A 54 16.06 5.63 -14.33
N GLY A 55 17.10 4.83 -14.61
CA GLY A 55 18.49 5.28 -14.65
C GLY A 55 18.68 6.44 -15.63
N LYS A 56 18.17 6.30 -16.87
CA LYS A 56 18.18 7.36 -17.87
C LYS A 56 17.44 8.61 -17.40
N LYS A 57 16.25 8.46 -16.81
CA LYS A 57 15.47 9.58 -16.23
C LYS A 57 16.23 10.32 -15.13
N LEU A 58 17.02 9.59 -14.33
CA LEU A 58 17.80 10.14 -13.21
C LEU A 58 19.25 10.49 -13.58
N SER A 59 19.63 10.37 -14.85
CA SER A 59 21.03 10.56 -15.31
C SER A 59 22.03 9.66 -14.56
N LEU A 60 21.69 8.40 -14.35
CA LEU A 60 22.55 7.36 -13.80
C LEU A 60 22.77 6.24 -14.81
N LYS A 61 24.04 5.90 -15.08
CA LYS A 61 24.38 4.80 -16.00
C LYS A 61 24.23 3.42 -15.38
N LYS A 62 24.40 3.33 -14.07
CA LYS A 62 24.50 2.06 -13.32
C LYS A 62 23.57 2.08 -12.11
N LEU A 63 22.27 2.02 -12.38
CA LEU A 63 21.24 1.87 -11.35
C LEU A 63 20.70 0.44 -11.35
N TYR A 64 20.72 -0.20 -10.19
CA TYR A 64 20.23 -1.56 -10.00
C TYR A 64 19.20 -1.62 -8.86
N ILE A 65 18.16 -2.43 -9.06
CA ILE A 65 17.15 -2.74 -8.05
C ILE A 65 17.32 -4.18 -7.63
N LYS A 66 17.69 -4.41 -6.36
CA LYS A 66 17.71 -5.76 -5.79
C LYS A 66 16.28 -6.12 -5.38
N ASN A 67 15.61 -6.92 -6.21
CA ASN A 67 14.18 -7.21 -6.07
C ASN A 67 13.93 -8.41 -5.14
N GLU A 68 13.85 -8.14 -3.84
CA GLU A 68 13.58 -9.15 -2.82
C GLU A 68 12.10 -9.58 -2.75
N GLY A 69 11.22 -8.93 -3.52
CA GLY A 69 9.84 -9.34 -3.71
C GLY A 69 9.67 -10.67 -4.45
N LEU A 70 10.74 -11.18 -5.08
CA LEU A 70 10.74 -12.47 -5.77
C LEU A 70 11.08 -13.66 -4.86
N ASN A 71 11.35 -13.41 -3.57
CA ASN A 71 11.48 -14.52 -2.61
C ASN A 71 10.13 -15.25 -2.44
N PRO A 72 10.13 -16.51 -1.96
CA PRO A 72 8.94 -17.37 -1.92
C PRO A 72 7.70 -16.77 -1.23
N THR A 73 7.87 -16.00 -0.17
CA THR A 73 6.77 -15.32 0.54
C THR A 73 6.58 -13.86 0.13
N GLY A 74 7.30 -13.43 -0.90
CA GLY A 74 7.23 -12.09 -1.48
C GLY A 74 8.02 -11.02 -0.73
N ALA A 75 9.01 -11.40 0.09
CA ALA A 75 9.85 -10.44 0.83
C ALA A 75 11.21 -11.01 1.26
N PHE A 76 12.18 -10.12 1.50
CA PHE A 76 13.54 -10.46 1.97
C PHE A 76 13.61 -11.27 3.29
N LYS A 77 12.50 -11.32 4.04
CA LYS A 77 12.40 -12.01 5.33
C LYS A 77 12.73 -13.50 5.22
N ASP A 78 12.54 -14.08 4.03
CA ASP A 78 12.81 -15.48 3.71
C ASP A 78 14.26 -15.87 3.93
N ARG A 79 15.21 -15.01 3.53
CA ARG A 79 16.65 -15.20 3.80
C ARG A 79 16.93 -15.45 5.28
N GLY A 80 16.29 -14.66 6.14
CA GLY A 80 16.45 -14.77 7.58
C GLY A 80 15.72 -15.98 8.17
N SER A 81 14.51 -16.27 7.68
CA SER A 81 13.72 -17.43 8.11
C SER A 81 14.41 -18.76 7.77
N PHE A 82 15.12 -18.83 6.64
CA PHE A 82 15.97 -19.97 6.30
C PHE A 82 16.94 -20.32 7.43
N VAL A 83 17.79 -19.36 7.85
CA VAL A 83 18.77 -19.61 8.91
C VAL A 83 18.09 -19.84 10.25
N GLU A 84 17.06 -19.06 10.55
CA GLU A 84 16.36 -19.09 11.83
C GLU A 84 15.62 -20.41 12.08
N ILE A 85 14.88 -20.93 11.09
CA ILE A 85 14.09 -22.15 11.23
C ILE A 85 14.97 -23.39 11.18
N ASN A 86 16.01 -23.42 10.33
CA ASN A 86 16.99 -24.49 10.37
C ASN A 86 17.72 -24.53 11.71
N LYS A 87 18.03 -23.38 12.29
CA LYS A 87 18.60 -23.32 13.65
C LYS A 87 17.61 -23.83 14.69
N ALA A 88 16.34 -23.47 14.61
CA ALA A 88 15.32 -23.99 15.52
C ALA A 88 15.23 -25.53 15.47
N LYS A 89 15.28 -26.11 14.26
CA LYS A 89 15.32 -27.56 14.05
C LYS A 89 16.60 -28.20 14.62
N GLU A 90 17.76 -27.61 14.36
CA GLU A 90 19.06 -28.07 14.91
C GLU A 90 19.05 -28.09 16.45
N LEU A 91 18.36 -27.13 17.08
CA LEU A 91 18.22 -27.05 18.53
C LEU A 91 17.10 -27.95 19.10
N GLY A 92 16.43 -28.73 18.25
CA GLY A 92 15.41 -29.71 18.65
C GLY A 92 14.07 -29.09 19.05
N PHE A 93 13.73 -27.90 18.56
CA PHE A 93 12.41 -27.31 18.79
C PHE A 93 11.37 -27.95 17.86
N ALA A 94 10.19 -28.27 18.41
CA ALA A 94 9.04 -28.74 17.64
C ALA A 94 8.03 -27.61 17.32
N LYS A 95 8.16 -26.46 18.00
CA LYS A 95 7.21 -25.34 17.95
C LYS A 95 7.96 -24.02 17.89
N VAL A 96 7.43 -23.10 17.11
CA VAL A 96 7.96 -21.74 16.88
C VAL A 96 6.85 -20.73 17.18
N CYS A 97 7.23 -19.58 17.74
CA CYS A 97 6.32 -18.47 17.92
C CYS A 97 6.94 -17.15 17.48
N VAL A 98 6.10 -16.23 16.99
CA VAL A 98 6.50 -14.91 16.52
C VAL A 98 5.41 -13.89 16.80
N ALA A 99 5.78 -12.68 17.20
CA ALA A 99 4.89 -11.53 17.22
C ALA A 99 5.13 -10.69 15.96
N SER A 100 4.23 -10.75 14.99
CA SER A 100 4.34 -9.96 13.75
C SER A 100 3.01 -9.93 13.01
N THR A 101 2.71 -8.78 12.40
CA THR A 101 1.47 -8.55 11.64
C THR A 101 1.69 -8.51 10.12
N GLY A 102 2.88 -8.91 9.62
CA GLY A 102 3.24 -8.72 8.21
C GLY A 102 4.27 -9.72 7.66
N ASN A 103 5.24 -9.21 6.89
CA ASN A 103 6.17 -10.04 6.08
C ASN A 103 6.92 -11.11 6.90
N MET A 104 7.24 -10.83 8.17
CA MET A 104 7.92 -11.79 9.02
C MET A 104 7.00 -12.94 9.45
N ALA A 105 5.73 -12.68 9.80
CA ALA A 105 4.78 -13.74 10.14
C ALA A 105 4.56 -14.71 8.97
N ALA A 106 4.37 -14.17 7.76
CA ALA A 106 4.22 -14.99 6.56
C ALA A 106 5.45 -15.86 6.29
N SER A 107 6.64 -15.27 6.39
CA SER A 107 7.91 -15.96 6.19
C SER A 107 8.13 -17.05 7.23
N VAL A 108 8.02 -16.75 8.53
CA VAL A 108 8.15 -17.75 9.60
C VAL A 108 7.15 -18.90 9.41
N ALA A 109 5.89 -18.59 9.10
CA ALA A 109 4.86 -19.60 8.87
C ALA A 109 5.21 -20.54 7.71
N ALA A 110 5.63 -20.01 6.56
CA ALA A 110 5.98 -20.81 5.39
C ALA A 110 7.13 -21.80 5.66
N TYR A 111 8.22 -21.32 6.26
CA TYR A 111 9.36 -22.18 6.60
C TYR A 111 9.01 -23.18 7.70
N SER A 112 8.16 -22.79 8.66
CA SER A 112 7.71 -23.70 9.71
C SER A 112 6.86 -24.83 9.14
N ALA A 113 5.98 -24.54 8.17
CA ALA A 113 5.20 -25.54 7.46
C ALA A 113 6.10 -26.53 6.74
N GLN A 114 7.08 -26.06 5.97
CA GLN A 114 8.03 -26.92 5.27
C GLN A 114 8.92 -27.72 6.24
N ALA A 115 9.22 -27.17 7.41
CA ALA A 115 10.01 -27.83 8.45
C ALA A 115 9.20 -28.83 9.31
N GLY A 116 7.88 -28.88 9.17
CA GLY A 116 7.01 -29.66 10.05
C GLY A 116 6.92 -29.13 11.48
N LEU A 117 7.18 -27.83 11.69
CA LEU A 117 7.10 -27.16 12.99
C LEU A 117 5.73 -26.50 13.18
N THR A 118 5.15 -26.63 14.37
CA THR A 118 3.92 -25.88 14.69
C THR A 118 4.25 -24.41 14.88
N CYS A 119 3.67 -23.54 14.05
CA CYS A 119 3.86 -22.10 14.11
C CYS A 119 2.72 -21.41 14.85
N PHE A 120 3.06 -20.54 15.81
CA PHE A 120 2.15 -19.64 16.50
C PHE A 120 2.47 -18.18 16.17
N VAL A 121 1.47 -17.42 15.73
CA VAL A 121 1.64 -16.00 15.36
C VAL A 121 0.77 -15.16 16.29
N PHE A 122 1.39 -14.30 17.09
CA PHE A 122 0.70 -13.41 18.02
C PHE A 122 0.55 -12.02 17.41
N VAL A 123 -0.67 -11.50 17.41
CA VAL A 123 -0.99 -10.19 16.84
C VAL A 123 -2.02 -9.45 17.69
N PRO A 124 -2.09 -8.11 17.66
CA PRO A 124 -3.18 -7.37 18.29
C PRO A 124 -4.56 -7.74 17.71
N GLU A 125 -5.58 -7.72 18.57
CA GLU A 125 -6.99 -7.68 18.19
C GLU A 125 -7.19 -6.46 17.26
N ASN A 126 -7.81 -6.65 16.09
CA ASN A 126 -7.93 -5.70 14.96
C ASN A 126 -6.80 -5.71 13.90
N THR A 127 -5.87 -6.66 13.94
CA THR A 127 -4.94 -6.82 12.81
C THR A 127 -5.70 -7.21 11.53
N PRO A 128 -5.58 -6.46 10.42
CA PRO A 128 -6.35 -6.73 9.21
C PRO A 128 -6.12 -8.14 8.66
N ARG A 129 -7.20 -8.87 8.39
CA ARG A 129 -7.13 -10.27 7.90
C ARG A 129 -6.31 -10.41 6.62
N GLY A 130 -6.36 -9.43 5.72
CA GLY A 130 -5.55 -9.41 4.50
C GLY A 130 -4.04 -9.54 4.76
N LYS A 131 -3.52 -8.92 5.84
CA LYS A 131 -2.09 -9.05 6.21
C LYS A 131 -1.74 -10.41 6.82
N LEU A 132 -2.73 -11.07 7.40
CA LEU A 132 -2.59 -12.40 8.03
C LEU A 132 -2.83 -13.56 7.07
N ALA A 133 -3.43 -13.28 5.90
CA ALA A 133 -3.88 -14.29 4.95
C ALA A 133 -2.78 -15.29 4.59
N GLN A 134 -1.57 -14.83 4.27
CA GLN A 134 -0.45 -15.72 3.96
C GLN A 134 -0.04 -16.60 5.15
N ALA A 135 0.10 -16.03 6.35
CA ALA A 135 0.49 -16.79 7.53
C ALA A 135 -0.55 -17.88 7.87
N ILE A 136 -1.84 -17.54 7.79
CA ILE A 136 -2.95 -18.48 7.99
C ILE A 136 -2.93 -19.57 6.91
N SER A 137 -2.70 -19.20 5.65
CA SER A 137 -2.66 -20.14 4.52
C SER A 137 -1.52 -21.15 4.64
N TYR A 138 -0.39 -20.75 5.24
CA TYR A 138 0.72 -21.64 5.58
C TYR A 138 0.48 -22.46 6.86
N GLY A 139 -0.71 -22.39 7.46
CA GLY A 139 -1.07 -23.20 8.63
C GLY A 139 -0.61 -22.63 9.98
N ALA A 140 -0.28 -21.34 10.05
CA ALA A 140 0.04 -20.71 11.34
C ALA A 140 -1.19 -20.62 12.26
N ASN A 141 -1.00 -20.96 13.53
CA ASN A 141 -1.97 -20.74 14.60
C ASN A 141 -1.93 -19.26 15.00
N VAL A 142 -2.78 -18.44 14.39
CA VAL A 142 -2.83 -17.00 14.69
C VAL A 142 -3.64 -16.76 15.96
N ILE A 143 -3.01 -16.13 16.96
CA ILE A 143 -3.61 -15.76 18.24
C ILE A 143 -3.73 -14.24 18.29
N GLN A 144 -4.97 -13.74 18.33
CA GLN A 144 -5.24 -12.32 18.53
C GLN A 144 -5.26 -11.99 20.02
N VAL A 145 -4.40 -11.05 20.41
CA VAL A 145 -4.21 -10.59 21.78
C VAL A 145 -4.97 -9.28 21.95
N ARG A 146 -5.88 -9.23 22.93
CA ARG A 146 -6.55 -7.99 23.31
C ARG A 146 -5.53 -7.04 23.94
N GLY A 147 -5.06 -6.06 23.16
CA GLY A 147 -4.01 -5.14 23.59
C GLY A 147 -3.20 -4.57 22.42
N THR A 148 -2.08 -3.97 22.75
CA THR A 148 -1.14 -3.36 21.79
C THR A 148 -0.20 -4.40 21.19
N TYR A 149 0.58 -4.00 20.18
CA TYR A 149 1.67 -4.83 19.65
C TYR A 149 2.68 -5.20 20.75
N SER A 150 2.99 -4.27 21.66
CA SER A 150 3.89 -4.52 22.78
C SER A 150 3.35 -5.61 23.72
N ASP A 151 2.03 -5.64 23.95
CA ASP A 151 1.40 -6.68 24.76
C ASP A 151 1.51 -8.06 24.09
N ALA A 152 1.20 -8.13 22.79
CA ALA A 152 1.35 -9.35 21.99
C ALA A 152 2.81 -9.84 21.98
N TYR A 153 3.77 -8.93 21.82
CA TYR A 153 5.20 -9.24 21.85
C TYR A 153 5.65 -9.79 23.20
N ASN A 154 5.30 -9.09 24.29
CA ASN A 154 5.65 -9.50 25.65
C ASN A 154 5.03 -10.87 26.01
N LEU A 155 3.79 -11.11 25.58
CA LEU A 155 3.15 -12.42 25.75
C LEU A 155 3.88 -13.51 24.97
N THR A 156 4.29 -13.23 23.73
CA THR A 156 5.04 -14.19 22.89
C THR A 156 6.35 -14.60 23.55
N MET A 157 7.08 -13.65 24.15
CA MET A 157 8.31 -13.95 24.89
C MET A 157 8.04 -14.85 26.11
N LYS A 158 6.98 -14.55 26.88
CA LYS A 158 6.58 -15.38 28.03
C LYS A 158 6.19 -16.79 27.60
N VAL A 159 5.44 -16.94 26.51
CA VAL A 159 5.04 -18.23 25.92
C VAL A 159 6.28 -19.00 25.47
N ALA A 160 7.21 -18.34 24.77
CA ALA A 160 8.45 -18.95 24.32
C ALA A 160 9.25 -19.55 25.48
N ALA A 161 9.42 -18.77 26.55
CA ALA A 161 10.14 -19.19 27.75
C ALA A 161 9.40 -20.31 28.51
N HIS A 162 8.08 -20.18 28.70
CA HIS A 162 7.30 -21.10 29.52
C HIS A 162 7.09 -22.46 28.86
N TYR A 163 6.76 -22.49 27.56
CA TYR A 163 6.47 -23.73 26.83
C TYR A 163 7.64 -24.25 26.00
N ARG A 164 8.81 -23.61 26.09
CA ARG A 164 10.00 -23.94 25.29
C ARG A 164 9.69 -23.90 23.78
N PHE A 165 9.04 -22.84 23.32
CA PHE A 165 8.89 -22.57 21.89
C PHE A 165 10.09 -21.75 21.42
N TYR A 166 10.51 -21.97 20.17
CA TYR A 166 11.53 -21.13 19.58
C TYR A 166 10.94 -19.75 19.26
N LEU A 167 11.48 -18.71 19.88
CA LEU A 167 11.08 -17.33 19.62
C LEU A 167 11.75 -16.83 18.33
N ALA A 168 10.98 -16.77 17.25
CA ALA A 168 11.44 -16.20 15.99
C ALA A 168 11.38 -14.66 16.01
N GLY A 169 12.37 -14.01 15.40
CA GLY A 169 12.45 -12.56 15.28
C GLY A 169 13.88 -12.04 15.09
N ASP A 170 14.07 -10.73 15.23
CA ASP A 170 15.34 -10.07 14.88
C ASP A 170 16.44 -10.18 15.98
N TYR A 171 16.44 -11.25 16.78
CA TYR A 171 17.24 -11.33 18.02
C TYR A 171 18.64 -11.97 17.87
N ALA A 172 18.84 -12.89 16.92
CA ALA A 172 20.17 -13.49 16.72
C ALA A 172 20.39 -14.04 15.30
N PHE A 173 19.66 -15.10 14.93
CA PHE A 173 20.00 -15.90 13.73
C PHE A 173 19.44 -15.34 12.43
N ARG A 174 18.30 -14.65 12.51
CA ARG A 174 17.61 -14.06 11.36
C ARG A 174 18.50 -13.10 10.56
N GLY A 175 19.29 -12.28 11.23
CA GLY A 175 20.20 -11.36 10.57
C GLY A 175 21.29 -12.06 9.76
N GLU A 176 21.79 -13.20 10.24
CA GLU A 176 22.83 -13.98 9.54
C GLU A 176 22.36 -14.51 8.19
N GLY A 177 21.05 -14.74 8.02
CA GLY A 177 20.50 -15.04 6.71
C GLY A 177 20.43 -13.81 5.80
N GLN A 178 20.01 -12.65 6.35
CA GLN A 178 19.82 -11.40 5.59
C GLN A 178 21.11 -10.87 4.96
N LYS A 179 22.28 -11.11 5.57
CA LYS A 179 23.58 -10.68 5.02
C LYS A 179 23.87 -11.27 3.64
N SER A 180 23.29 -12.42 3.30
CA SER A 180 23.47 -13.06 1.99
C SER A 180 23.02 -12.20 0.81
N LEU A 181 22.14 -11.23 1.04
CA LEU A 181 21.79 -10.23 0.03
C LEU A 181 23.04 -9.50 -0.49
N SER A 182 23.96 -9.12 0.40
CA SER A 182 25.20 -8.43 0.01
C SER A 182 26.16 -9.33 -0.77
N TYR A 183 26.21 -10.63 -0.45
CA TYR A 183 27.00 -11.60 -1.21
C TYR A 183 26.48 -11.70 -2.63
N GLU A 184 25.17 -11.86 -2.79
CA GLU A 184 24.54 -11.93 -4.11
C GLU A 184 24.76 -10.65 -4.91
N VAL A 185 24.64 -9.48 -4.29
CA VAL A 185 24.93 -8.21 -4.97
C VAL A 185 26.37 -8.18 -5.47
N CYS A 186 27.35 -8.61 -4.65
CA CYS A 186 28.74 -8.70 -5.09
C CYS A 186 28.90 -9.67 -6.26
N GLU A 187 28.36 -10.88 -6.15
CA GLU A 187 28.47 -11.92 -7.19
C GLU A 187 27.81 -11.50 -8.51
N GLN A 188 26.60 -10.94 -8.44
CA GLN A 188 25.82 -10.48 -9.61
C GLN A 188 26.45 -9.25 -10.29
N LEU A 189 27.32 -8.52 -9.58
CA LEU A 189 28.16 -7.45 -10.11
C LEU A 189 29.60 -7.91 -10.39
N TRP A 190 29.82 -9.21 -10.57
CA TRP A 190 31.13 -9.80 -10.91
C TRP A 190 32.23 -9.44 -9.91
N PHE A 191 31.89 -9.43 -8.62
CA PHE A 191 32.76 -9.02 -7.51
C PHE A 191 33.25 -7.57 -7.58
N SER A 192 32.63 -6.74 -8.42
CA SER A 192 32.78 -5.28 -8.40
C SER A 192 31.72 -4.68 -7.46
N PRO A 193 32.08 -4.27 -6.24
CA PRO A 193 31.11 -3.78 -5.28
C PRO A 193 30.48 -2.47 -5.76
N PRO A 194 29.20 -2.21 -5.42
CA PRO A 194 28.57 -0.94 -5.74
C PRO A 194 29.25 0.21 -4.97
N ASP A 195 29.04 1.43 -5.47
CA ASP A 195 29.47 2.65 -4.78
C ASP A 195 28.47 3.02 -3.66
N TRP A 196 27.17 2.80 -3.92
CA TRP A 196 26.09 3.13 -2.99
C TRP A 196 25.08 1.98 -2.85
N VAL A 197 24.65 1.71 -1.62
CA VAL A 197 23.57 0.74 -1.32
C VAL A 197 22.51 1.41 -0.46
N LEU A 198 21.31 1.57 -1.01
CA LEU A 198 20.17 2.18 -0.34
C LEU A 198 19.24 1.09 0.18
N VAL A 199 18.89 1.17 1.46
CA VAL A 199 18.07 0.15 2.15
C VAL A 199 16.94 0.84 2.94
N PRO A 200 15.66 0.41 2.78
CA PRO A 200 14.59 0.83 3.68
C PRO A 200 14.84 0.34 5.11
N VAL A 201 14.62 1.20 6.10
CA VAL A 201 14.92 0.91 7.51
C VAL A 201 13.69 1.08 8.40
N GLY A 202 13.17 -0.05 8.88
CA GLY A 202 12.27 -0.14 10.02
C GLY A 202 13.08 -0.41 11.30
N MET A 203 13.17 -1.69 11.70
CA MET A 203 13.89 -2.12 12.91
C MET A 203 15.41 -1.88 12.89
N GLY A 204 16.05 -1.87 11.71
CA GLY A 204 17.49 -1.68 11.54
C GLY A 204 18.29 -2.95 11.21
N THR A 205 17.71 -4.14 11.42
CA THR A 205 18.38 -5.43 11.24
C THR A 205 18.92 -5.64 9.83
N ASN A 206 18.08 -5.39 8.81
CA ASN A 206 18.45 -5.66 7.41
C ASN A 206 19.69 -4.88 6.95
N LEU A 207 19.69 -3.56 7.14
CA LEU A 207 20.83 -2.71 6.78
C LEU A 207 22.10 -3.13 7.51
N SER A 208 21.98 -3.41 8.81
CA SER A 208 23.12 -3.80 9.66
C SER A 208 23.76 -5.10 9.19
N TYR A 209 22.97 -6.08 8.76
CA TYR A 209 23.48 -7.37 8.29
C TYR A 209 23.90 -7.35 6.82
N ILE A 210 23.26 -6.54 5.96
CA ILE A 210 23.80 -6.25 4.62
C ILE A 210 25.20 -5.65 4.75
N TRP A 211 25.40 -4.69 5.67
CA TRP A 211 26.73 -4.14 5.95
C TRP A 211 27.71 -5.19 6.47
N LYS A 212 27.28 -6.07 7.38
CA LYS A 212 28.09 -7.20 7.86
C LYS A 212 28.59 -8.06 6.70
N GLY A 213 27.72 -8.41 5.76
CA GLY A 213 28.11 -9.27 4.63
C GLY A 213 29.09 -8.60 3.65
N PHE A 214 28.96 -7.29 3.39
CA PHE A 214 29.98 -6.55 2.64
C PHE A 214 31.33 -6.56 3.37
N LYS A 215 31.35 -6.37 4.70
CA LYS A 215 32.58 -6.45 5.50
C LYS A 215 33.23 -7.82 5.46
N GLU A 216 32.44 -8.90 5.47
CA GLU A 216 32.96 -10.26 5.37
C GLU A 216 33.60 -10.51 4.02
N TYR A 217 32.96 -10.12 2.90
CA TYR A 217 33.55 -10.25 1.57
C TYR A 217 34.81 -9.38 1.39
N TYR A 218 34.83 -8.19 1.98
CA TYR A 218 36.02 -7.33 1.97
C TYR A 218 37.16 -7.93 2.79
N ARG A 219 36.88 -8.43 4.00
CA ARG A 219 37.87 -9.09 4.87
C ARG A 219 38.49 -10.33 4.20
N LEU A 220 37.70 -11.06 3.42
CA LEU A 220 38.16 -12.23 2.66
C LEU A 220 38.86 -11.87 1.33
N GLY A 221 39.01 -10.58 1.01
CA GLY A 221 39.63 -10.13 -0.23
C GLY A 221 38.82 -10.45 -1.51
N LEU A 222 37.53 -10.77 -1.37
CA LEU A 222 36.66 -11.06 -2.51
C LEU A 222 36.25 -9.80 -3.25
N ILE A 223 36.15 -8.67 -2.55
CA ILE A 223 35.88 -7.34 -3.12
C ILE A 223 36.98 -6.35 -2.72
N PRO A 224 37.35 -5.40 -3.60
CA PRO A 224 38.47 -4.49 -3.35
C PRO A 224 38.11 -3.27 -2.48
N LYS A 225 36.82 -3.01 -2.24
CA LYS A 225 36.34 -1.84 -1.48
C LYS A 225 34.97 -2.10 -0.86
N LEU A 226 34.60 -1.27 0.11
CA LEU A 226 33.28 -1.28 0.74
C LEU A 226 32.36 -0.19 0.15
N PRO A 227 31.05 -0.45 0.01
CA PRO A 227 30.09 0.55 -0.45
C PRO A 227 29.74 1.57 0.62
N HIS A 228 29.20 2.72 0.22
CA HIS A 228 28.50 3.65 1.11
C HIS A 228 27.07 3.18 1.38
N MET A 229 26.71 3.01 2.65
CA MET A 229 25.36 2.57 3.03
C MET A 229 24.41 3.77 3.19
N VAL A 230 23.16 3.63 2.76
CA VAL A 230 22.12 4.64 2.97
C VAL A 230 20.94 4.03 3.70
N ALA A 231 20.66 4.55 4.90
CA ALA A 231 19.46 4.24 5.66
C ALA A 231 18.31 5.14 5.20
N VAL A 232 17.19 4.54 4.77
CA VAL A 232 16.02 5.30 4.32
C VAL A 232 14.83 5.04 5.23
N GLN A 233 14.23 6.10 5.77
CA GLN A 233 13.02 6.02 6.59
C GLN A 233 11.90 6.89 6.01
N ALA A 234 10.65 6.56 6.34
CA ALA A 234 9.53 7.46 6.06
C ALA A 234 9.51 8.62 7.06
N ASP A 235 9.11 9.82 6.65
CA ASP A 235 9.13 11.04 7.47
C ASP A 235 8.36 10.85 8.80
N GLY A 236 7.20 10.19 8.76
CA GLY A 236 6.41 9.93 9.98
C GLY A 236 6.94 8.78 10.85
N ALA A 237 8.08 8.17 10.51
CA ALA A 237 8.71 7.09 11.26
C ALA A 237 10.25 7.10 11.09
N ASN A 238 10.90 8.24 11.36
CA ASN A 238 12.31 8.51 11.06
C ASN A 238 13.27 8.69 12.29
N PRO A 239 13.17 7.90 13.38
CA PRO A 239 14.00 8.11 14.57
C PRO A 239 15.51 7.92 14.32
N ILE A 240 15.90 7.03 13.40
CA ILE A 240 17.32 6.83 13.04
C ILE A 240 17.84 8.03 12.25
N VAL A 241 17.07 8.55 11.29
CA VAL A 241 17.47 9.72 10.51
C VAL A 241 17.68 10.92 11.44
N THR A 242 16.68 11.20 12.28
CA THR A 242 16.71 12.34 13.22
C THR A 242 17.92 12.26 14.15
N SER A 243 18.15 11.11 14.80
CA SER A 243 19.27 10.94 15.72
C SER A 243 20.64 10.93 15.03
N PHE A 244 20.73 10.38 13.81
CA PHE A 244 21.98 10.39 13.03
C PHE A 244 22.39 11.81 12.63
N GLU A 245 21.44 12.62 12.16
CA GLU A 245 21.68 14.03 11.78
C GLU A 245 22.07 14.89 12.99
N LYS A 246 21.38 14.70 14.13
CA LYS A 246 21.68 15.41 15.38
C LYS A 246 22.93 14.89 16.11
N LYS A 247 23.51 13.76 15.66
CA LYS A 247 24.56 13.02 16.39
C LYS A 247 24.17 12.74 17.84
N SER A 248 22.89 12.42 18.07
CA SER A 248 22.32 12.21 19.40
C SER A 248 21.97 10.74 19.64
N LYS A 249 21.56 10.41 20.87
CA LYS A 249 20.98 9.11 21.18
C LYS A 249 19.66 8.92 20.41
N LEU A 250 19.26 7.66 20.23
CA LEU A 250 17.98 7.32 19.61
C LEU A 250 16.84 7.94 20.42
N GLU A 251 16.03 8.78 19.77
CA GLU A 251 14.80 9.33 20.33
C GLU A 251 13.60 8.62 19.69
N PRO A 252 12.85 7.80 20.45
CA PRO A 252 11.71 7.07 19.90
C PRO A 252 10.57 7.99 19.43
N VAL A 253 9.87 7.57 18.37
CA VAL A 253 8.61 8.17 17.92
C VAL A 253 7.45 7.35 18.49
N ASN A 254 6.62 7.96 19.34
CA ASN A 254 5.56 7.24 20.07
C ASN A 254 4.45 6.66 19.17
N LYS A 255 4.11 7.35 18.07
CA LYS A 255 3.03 6.95 17.15
C LYS A 255 3.49 7.15 15.70
N PRO A 256 4.35 6.27 15.16
CA PRO A 256 4.79 6.38 13.79
C PRO A 256 3.58 6.25 12.84
N GLN A 257 3.46 7.16 11.88
CA GLN A 257 2.38 7.17 10.90
C GLN A 257 2.95 7.33 9.49
N THR A 258 2.70 6.34 8.63
CA THR A 258 3.13 6.34 7.24
C THR A 258 2.38 5.27 6.46
N VAL A 259 2.19 5.48 5.15
CA VAL A 259 1.77 4.42 4.21
C VAL A 259 2.77 3.25 4.15
N CYS A 260 4.03 3.47 4.54
CA CYS A 260 5.10 2.48 4.52
C CYS A 260 5.02 1.53 5.73
N SER A 261 3.98 0.71 5.79
CA SER A 261 3.66 -0.09 6.98
C SER A 261 4.77 -1.05 7.44
N ALA A 262 5.64 -1.51 6.52
CA ALA A 262 6.76 -2.40 6.85
C ALA A 262 7.95 -1.70 7.56
N ILE A 263 8.02 -0.36 7.51
CA ILE A 263 9.06 0.45 8.17
C ILE A 263 8.49 1.46 9.18
N ALA A 264 7.20 1.37 9.50
CA ALA A 264 6.52 2.19 10.50
C ALA A 264 6.94 1.82 11.94
N VAL A 265 8.22 1.98 12.27
CA VAL A 265 8.83 1.57 13.54
C VAL A 265 9.33 2.80 14.28
N GLY A 266 8.70 3.08 15.43
CA GLY A 266 9.01 4.24 16.26
C GLY A 266 10.21 4.06 17.19
N ASN A 267 10.52 2.83 17.58
CA ASN A 267 11.65 2.50 18.47
C ASN A 267 12.48 1.32 17.91
N PRO A 268 13.38 1.56 16.95
CA PRO A 268 14.19 0.51 16.35
C PRO A 268 15.28 -0.02 17.28
N ILE A 269 15.18 -1.29 17.66
CA ILE A 269 16.11 -1.98 18.56
C ILE A 269 17.52 -2.05 17.96
N ASP A 270 17.65 -2.21 16.64
CA ASP A 270 18.94 -2.33 15.97
C ASP A 270 19.53 -0.97 15.51
N ALA A 271 18.97 0.17 15.94
CA ALA A 271 19.51 1.48 15.61
C ALA A 271 21.01 1.66 15.92
N PRO A 272 21.57 1.16 17.05
CA PRO A 272 23.01 1.26 17.29
C PRO A 272 23.86 0.58 16.22
N LYS A 273 23.39 -0.55 15.67
CA LYS A 273 24.08 -1.27 14.58
C LYS A 273 23.97 -0.50 13.26
N VAL A 274 22.84 0.15 13.02
CA VAL A 274 22.66 1.04 11.86
C VAL A 274 23.59 2.24 11.95
N PHE A 275 23.69 2.90 13.11
CA PHE A 275 24.62 4.02 13.31
C PHE A 275 26.08 3.61 13.06
N ALA A 276 26.50 2.46 13.58
CA ALA A 276 27.83 1.91 13.31
C ALA A 276 28.03 1.66 11.81
N ALA A 277 27.07 1.03 11.13
CA ALA A 277 27.14 0.79 9.69
C ALA A 277 27.25 2.08 8.88
N LEU A 278 26.47 3.12 9.22
CA LEU A 278 26.52 4.42 8.55
C LEU A 278 27.85 5.14 8.81
N GLN A 279 28.39 5.08 10.02
CA GLN A 279 29.69 5.70 10.34
C GLN A 279 30.84 4.99 9.62
N GLU A 280 30.92 3.66 9.74
CA GLU A 280 31.98 2.84 9.13
C GLU A 280 31.97 2.92 7.60
N SER A 281 30.78 2.95 6.99
CA SER A 281 30.61 3.05 5.54
C SER A 281 30.67 4.49 5.01
N LYS A 282 30.85 5.51 5.87
CA LYS A 282 30.71 6.94 5.51
C LYS A 282 29.38 7.21 4.77
N GLY A 283 28.33 6.56 5.26
CA GLY A 283 26.99 6.50 4.68
C GLY A 283 26.13 7.72 4.97
N GLN A 284 24.84 7.61 4.63
CA GLN A 284 23.83 8.66 4.80
C GLN A 284 22.56 8.12 5.45
N ALA A 285 21.83 8.97 6.16
CA ALA A 285 20.45 8.70 6.59
C ALA A 285 19.52 9.68 5.90
N VAL A 286 18.43 9.21 5.31
CA VAL A 286 17.51 10.03 4.51
C VAL A 286 16.07 9.71 4.90
N ALA A 287 15.29 10.75 5.20
CA ALA A 287 13.85 10.63 5.36
C ALA A 287 13.12 11.04 4.07
N VAL A 288 12.02 10.36 3.76
CA VAL A 288 11.18 10.60 2.58
C VAL A 288 9.71 10.65 2.95
N SER A 289 8.95 11.50 2.27
CA SER A 289 7.51 11.61 2.53
C SER A 289 6.75 10.45 1.89
N ASP A 290 5.52 10.23 2.36
CA ASP A 290 4.62 9.24 1.77
C ASP A 290 4.32 9.56 0.30
N ASP A 291 4.14 10.83 -0.03
CA ASP A 291 3.93 11.29 -1.42
C ASP A 291 5.13 10.99 -2.33
N GLU A 292 6.35 11.29 -1.86
CA GLU A 292 7.57 10.98 -2.61
C GLU A 292 7.70 9.47 -2.83
N THR A 293 7.35 8.69 -1.82
CA THR A 293 7.41 7.23 -1.85
C THR A 293 6.43 6.63 -2.85
N LEU A 294 5.18 7.09 -2.86
CA LEU A 294 4.16 6.58 -3.78
C LEU A 294 4.43 7.00 -5.22
N LYS A 295 4.93 8.22 -5.46
CA LYS A 295 5.45 8.63 -6.78
C LYS A 295 6.54 7.68 -7.25
N ALA A 296 7.50 7.37 -6.37
CA ALA A 296 8.61 6.48 -6.69
C ALA A 296 8.15 5.03 -6.95
N GLN A 297 7.14 4.55 -6.22
CA GLN A 297 6.54 3.23 -6.43
C GLN A 297 5.92 3.13 -7.83
N GLN A 298 5.17 4.17 -8.24
CA GLN A 298 4.57 4.23 -9.57
C GLN A 298 5.61 4.34 -10.68
N GLU A 299 6.70 5.08 -10.46
CA GLU A 299 7.80 5.13 -11.43
C GLU A 299 8.49 3.77 -11.61
N LEU A 300 8.75 3.04 -10.53
CA LEU A 300 9.28 1.67 -10.63
C LEU A 300 8.33 0.77 -11.43
N ALA A 301 7.02 0.83 -11.15
CA ALA A 301 6.03 0.05 -11.88
C ALA A 301 5.94 0.44 -13.36
N ARG A 302 5.90 1.74 -13.69
CA ARG A 302 5.72 2.24 -15.06
C ARG A 302 6.97 2.14 -15.92
N LEU A 303 8.15 2.41 -15.35
CA LEU A 303 9.40 2.52 -16.11
C LEU A 303 10.18 1.21 -16.14
N GLU A 304 10.03 0.37 -15.10
CA GLU A 304 10.85 -0.83 -14.92
C GLU A 304 10.00 -2.11 -14.80
N ALA A 305 8.67 -2.02 -14.88
CA ALA A 305 7.76 -3.14 -14.65
C ALA A 305 7.94 -3.82 -13.27
N LEU A 306 8.43 -3.06 -12.28
CA LEU A 306 8.66 -3.56 -10.92
C LEU A 306 7.55 -3.07 -9.98
N TYR A 307 6.60 -3.94 -9.67
CA TYR A 307 5.55 -3.65 -8.70
C TYR A 307 5.95 -4.08 -7.28
N VAL A 308 6.34 -3.09 -6.47
CA VAL A 308 6.90 -3.29 -5.11
C VAL A 308 5.99 -2.67 -4.04
N GLU A 309 6.11 -3.11 -2.78
CA GLU A 309 5.38 -2.49 -1.66
C GLU A 309 5.85 -1.03 -1.43
N PRO A 310 5.03 -0.14 -0.84
CA PRO A 310 5.42 1.26 -0.63
C PRO A 310 6.77 1.44 0.09
N SER A 311 7.03 0.67 1.14
CA SER A 311 8.31 0.70 1.86
C SER A 311 9.53 0.45 0.96
N SER A 312 9.38 -0.41 -0.06
CA SER A 312 10.44 -0.72 -1.03
C SER A 312 10.74 0.42 -2.00
N ALA A 313 9.79 1.34 -2.21
CA ALA A 313 9.97 2.47 -3.10
C ALA A 313 10.67 3.67 -2.43
N THR A 314 10.76 3.67 -1.09
CA THR A 314 11.40 4.76 -0.32
C THR A 314 12.84 5.03 -0.77
N VAL A 315 13.59 3.99 -1.13
CA VAL A 315 14.98 4.12 -1.60
C VAL A 315 15.10 4.87 -2.91
N ILE A 316 14.11 4.81 -3.79
CA ILE A 316 14.09 5.58 -5.04
C ILE A 316 13.77 7.05 -4.77
N ALA A 317 12.87 7.33 -3.83
CA ALA A 317 12.64 8.70 -3.36
C ALA A 317 13.91 9.31 -2.73
N ALA A 318 14.62 8.53 -1.90
CA ALA A 318 15.87 8.97 -1.29
C ALA A 318 16.99 9.15 -2.32
N LEU A 319 17.10 8.26 -3.31
CA LEU A 319 18.06 8.36 -4.41
C LEU A 319 17.96 9.71 -5.12
N LYS A 320 16.74 10.15 -5.46
CA LYS A 320 16.51 11.47 -6.08
C LYS A 320 17.03 12.62 -5.24
N LYS A 321 16.83 12.57 -3.91
CA LYS A 321 17.35 13.59 -2.97
C LYS A 321 18.89 13.60 -2.97
N LEU A 322 19.52 12.42 -2.96
CA LEU A 322 20.98 12.29 -2.94
C LEU A 322 21.64 12.74 -4.25
N ILE A 323 21.03 12.47 -5.40
CA ILE A 323 21.47 13.00 -6.70
C ILE A 323 21.35 14.52 -6.70
N LYS A 324 20.21 15.07 -6.25
CA LYS A 324 20.01 16.54 -6.17
C LYS A 324 21.02 17.22 -5.25
N LYS A 325 21.47 16.54 -4.19
CA LYS A 325 22.53 17.01 -3.29
C LYS A 325 23.95 16.87 -3.87
N GLY A 326 24.11 16.26 -5.05
CA GLY A 326 25.41 16.01 -5.69
C GLY A 326 26.26 14.93 -5.02
N LEU A 327 25.66 14.14 -4.11
CA LEU A 327 26.38 13.07 -3.39
C LEU A 327 26.56 11.82 -4.27
N ILE A 328 25.53 11.46 -5.02
CA ILE A 328 25.56 10.36 -5.99
C ILE A 328 25.77 10.97 -7.38
N LYS A 329 26.79 10.48 -8.10
CA LYS A 329 27.23 10.97 -9.41
C LYS A 329 26.78 10.05 -10.54
N GLU A 330 26.78 10.56 -11.76
CA GLU A 330 26.33 9.84 -12.98
C GLU A 330 26.99 8.46 -13.19
N ASN A 331 28.28 8.34 -12.87
CA ASN A 331 29.07 7.13 -13.07
C ASN A 331 29.11 6.20 -11.84
N ASP A 332 28.45 6.58 -10.74
CA ASP A 332 28.36 5.73 -9.55
C ASP A 332 27.49 4.50 -9.84
N THR A 333 27.88 3.38 -9.24
CA THR A 333 27.13 2.12 -9.25
C THR A 333 26.22 2.11 -8.04
N VAL A 334 24.91 2.19 -8.26
CA VAL A 334 23.91 2.34 -7.19
C VAL A 334 23.03 1.10 -7.13
N VAL A 335 22.87 0.53 -5.94
CA VAL A 335 21.94 -0.57 -5.67
C VAL A 335 20.87 -0.10 -4.70
N CYS A 336 19.61 -0.14 -5.14
CA CYS A 336 18.44 0.13 -4.32
C CYS A 336 17.75 -1.20 -3.94
N VAL A 337 17.54 -1.44 -2.65
CA VAL A 337 16.93 -2.69 -2.17
C VAL A 337 15.41 -2.54 -2.13
N ALA A 338 14.70 -3.26 -2.99
CA ALA A 338 13.25 -3.40 -2.93
C ALA A 338 12.89 -4.62 -2.06
N THR A 339 12.45 -4.38 -0.83
CA THR A 339 12.30 -5.38 0.24
C THR A 339 11.13 -6.35 0.08
N GLY A 340 10.10 -5.99 -0.67
CA GLY A 340 8.89 -6.81 -0.79
C GLY A 340 8.02 -6.48 -2.00
N ALA A 341 7.21 -7.46 -2.41
CA ALA A 341 6.33 -7.39 -3.57
C ALA A 341 5.12 -6.46 -3.32
N GLY A 342 4.65 -5.76 -4.36
CA GLY A 342 3.51 -4.86 -4.27
C GLY A 342 2.19 -5.55 -3.88
N LEU A 343 2.07 -6.84 -4.18
CA LEU A 343 0.90 -7.66 -3.79
C LEU A 343 0.78 -7.88 -2.27
N LYS A 344 1.78 -7.50 -1.48
CA LYS A 344 1.75 -7.63 -0.01
C LYS A 344 0.89 -6.58 0.67
N ASP A 345 0.68 -5.42 0.04
CA ASP A 345 -0.11 -4.32 0.58
C ASP A 345 -0.92 -3.61 -0.54
N PRO A 346 -1.88 -4.32 -1.18
CA PRO A 346 -2.64 -3.76 -2.30
C PRO A 346 -3.54 -2.61 -1.83
N ALA A 347 -4.11 -2.70 -0.62
CA ALA A 347 -5.00 -1.69 -0.07
C ALA A 347 -4.33 -0.31 0.05
N THR A 348 -3.08 -0.26 0.49
CA THR A 348 -2.33 1.01 0.57
C THR A 348 -2.09 1.61 -0.80
N THR A 349 -1.80 0.79 -1.80
CA THR A 349 -1.60 1.24 -3.19
C THR A 349 -2.92 1.73 -3.80
N LEU A 350 -4.03 1.03 -3.55
CA LEU A 350 -5.36 1.39 -4.06
C LEU A 350 -5.87 2.73 -3.52
N LYS A 351 -5.50 3.14 -2.30
CA LYS A 351 -5.86 4.46 -1.74
C LYS A 351 -5.33 5.64 -2.56
N VAL A 352 -4.30 5.41 -3.38
CA VAL A 352 -3.60 6.48 -4.10
C VAL A 352 -3.65 6.37 -5.62
N ILE A 353 -4.12 5.23 -6.14
CA ILE A 353 -4.42 5.05 -7.56
C ILE A 353 -5.82 5.62 -7.83
N ALA A 354 -5.97 6.37 -8.92
CA ALA A 354 -7.28 6.81 -9.37
C ALA A 354 -8.10 5.61 -9.86
N GLU A 355 -9.39 5.57 -9.54
CA GLU A 355 -10.26 4.51 -10.03
C GLU A 355 -10.25 4.46 -11.58
N PRO A 356 -10.35 3.27 -12.20
CA PRO A 356 -10.49 3.18 -13.64
C PRO A 356 -11.72 3.97 -14.13
N PRO A 357 -11.65 4.62 -15.31
CA PRO A 357 -12.84 5.25 -15.89
C PRO A 357 -13.89 4.18 -16.19
N ILE A 358 -15.11 4.41 -15.72
CA ILE A 358 -16.28 3.66 -16.16
C ILE A 358 -16.74 4.34 -17.45
N ILE A 359 -16.65 3.61 -18.56
CA ILE A 359 -17.15 4.06 -19.84
C ILE A 359 -18.34 3.22 -20.24
N GLU A 360 -19.18 3.85 -21.03
CA GLU A 360 -20.19 3.16 -21.79
C GLU A 360 -19.57 2.21 -22.85
N PRO A 361 -20.21 1.06 -23.16
CA PRO A 361 -19.72 0.10 -24.15
C PRO A 361 -19.96 0.56 -25.60
N VAL A 362 -19.54 1.79 -25.93
CA VAL A 362 -19.60 2.35 -27.29
C VAL A 362 -18.24 2.90 -27.69
N LEU A 363 -17.88 2.73 -28.96
CA LEU A 363 -16.56 3.11 -29.48
C LEU A 363 -16.24 4.60 -29.22
N SER A 364 -17.23 5.47 -29.39
CA SER A 364 -17.08 6.91 -29.16
C SER A 364 -16.67 7.28 -27.72
N GLU A 365 -16.99 6.44 -26.74
CA GLU A 365 -16.60 6.67 -25.34
C GLU A 365 -15.19 6.13 -25.04
N VAL A 366 -14.77 5.08 -25.75
CA VAL A 366 -13.36 4.66 -25.78
C VAL A 366 -12.51 5.75 -26.43
N GLU A 367 -12.92 6.25 -27.60
CA GLU A 367 -12.28 7.36 -28.32
C GLU A 367 -12.22 8.60 -27.45
N ARG A 368 -13.33 8.97 -26.76
CA ARG A 368 -13.31 10.07 -25.80
C ARG A 368 -12.25 9.88 -24.74
N VAL A 369 -12.16 8.72 -24.10
CA VAL A 369 -11.17 8.49 -23.02
C VAL A 369 -9.74 8.41 -23.54
N MET A 370 -9.54 7.93 -24.77
CA MET A 370 -8.22 7.87 -25.42
C MET A 370 -7.74 9.25 -25.91
N ASP A 371 -8.64 10.06 -26.48
CA ASP A 371 -8.33 11.37 -27.08
C ASP A 371 -8.35 12.49 -26.05
N SER A 372 -9.13 12.33 -24.98
CA SER A 372 -9.04 13.26 -23.86
C SER A 372 -7.73 13.03 -23.10
N ASP A 373 -7.08 14.12 -22.71
CA ASP A 373 -6.08 14.17 -21.65
C ASP A 373 -6.62 13.68 -20.28
N PHE A 374 -7.76 12.97 -20.24
CA PHE A 374 -8.36 12.35 -19.07
C PHE A 374 -7.47 11.25 -18.47
N LEU A 375 -6.81 10.45 -19.32
CA LEU A 375 -5.83 9.46 -18.88
C LEU A 375 -4.55 10.14 -18.35
N SER A 376 -4.13 11.27 -18.93
CA SER A 376 -2.94 12.03 -18.51
C SER A 376 -3.17 12.85 -17.23
N LEU A 377 -4.38 13.38 -17.00
CA LEU A 377 -4.81 14.07 -15.77
C LEU A 377 -4.66 13.20 -14.51
N ARG A 378 -5.03 11.91 -14.63
CA ARG A 378 -4.99 10.94 -13.54
C ARG A 378 -3.60 10.32 -13.36
N ALA A 379 -2.77 10.29 -14.40
CA ALA A 379 -1.40 9.79 -14.32
C ALA A 379 -0.44 10.74 -13.56
N GLY A 380 -0.76 12.04 -13.48
CA GLY A 380 0.09 13.10 -12.92
C GLY A 380 -0.27 13.60 -11.50
N SER A 381 -1.32 13.07 -10.86
CA SER A 381 -1.91 13.62 -9.63
C SER A 381 -1.60 12.82 -8.35
N VAL A 382 -0.50 12.07 -8.34
CA VAL A 382 -0.02 11.38 -7.13
C VAL A 382 1.02 12.29 -6.48
N GLY A 383 0.61 13.04 -5.44
CA GLY A 383 1.48 13.80 -4.53
C GLY A 383 1.52 15.33 -4.73
N GLU A 384 0.41 15.92 -5.14
CA GLU A 384 0.04 17.32 -4.83
C GLU A 384 -1.41 17.39 -4.29
N LYS A 385 -1.95 16.30 -3.72
CA LYS A 385 -3.37 16.20 -3.36
C LYS A 385 -3.80 17.29 -2.34
N GLU A 386 -2.90 17.66 -1.42
CA GLU A 386 -3.13 18.68 -0.39
C GLU A 386 -2.81 20.12 -0.82
N LYS A 387 -2.36 20.35 -2.06
CA LYS A 387 -2.05 21.71 -2.53
C LYS A 387 -3.31 22.57 -2.47
N LEU A 388 -3.29 23.57 -1.60
CA LEU A 388 -4.37 24.52 -1.42
C LEU A 388 -4.65 25.29 -2.71
N ILE A 389 -5.89 25.25 -3.19
CA ILE A 389 -6.28 25.91 -4.44
C ILE A 389 -7.13 27.14 -4.15
N PHE A 390 -8.20 27.00 -3.36
CA PHE A 390 -9.12 28.09 -3.03
C PHE A 390 -9.44 28.12 -1.53
N THR A 391 -9.33 29.31 -0.94
CA THR A 391 -9.70 29.62 0.45
C THR A 391 -11.00 30.41 0.56
N LYS A 392 -11.43 31.02 -0.55
CA LYS A 392 -12.66 31.81 -0.70
C LYS A 392 -13.29 31.46 -2.03
N VAL A 393 -14.59 31.75 -2.18
CA VAL A 393 -15.33 31.49 -3.42
C VAL A 393 -14.69 32.28 -4.57
N PRO A 394 -14.10 31.60 -5.57
CA PRO A 394 -13.38 32.27 -6.64
C PRO A 394 -14.30 32.89 -7.71
N ALA A 395 -13.77 33.84 -8.47
CA ALA A 395 -14.41 34.31 -9.70
C ALA A 395 -14.33 33.24 -10.81
N LEU A 396 -15.24 33.29 -11.79
CA LEU A 396 -15.28 32.32 -12.89
C LEU A 396 -13.97 32.28 -13.70
N SER A 397 -13.36 33.45 -13.90
CA SER A 397 -12.06 33.61 -14.57
C SER A 397 -10.92 32.94 -13.79
N GLU A 398 -10.93 33.01 -12.47
CA GLU A 398 -9.95 32.35 -11.61
C GLU A 398 -10.11 30.83 -11.64
N VAL A 399 -11.34 30.32 -11.61
CA VAL A 399 -11.63 28.88 -11.79
C VAL A 399 -11.06 28.40 -13.12
N LYS A 400 -11.35 29.10 -14.22
CA LYS A 400 -10.82 28.77 -15.56
C LYS A 400 -9.29 28.75 -15.59
N GLN A 401 -8.66 29.79 -15.06
CA GLN A 401 -7.20 29.93 -15.08
C GLN A 401 -6.51 28.86 -14.23
N LYS A 402 -7.09 28.51 -13.07
CA LYS A 402 -6.56 27.49 -12.17
C LYS A 402 -6.74 26.09 -12.73
N ILE A 403 -7.88 25.80 -13.36
CA ILE A 403 -8.12 24.52 -14.04
C ILE A 403 -7.13 24.33 -15.18
N LYS A 404 -6.95 25.35 -16.02
CA LYS A 404 -5.96 25.33 -17.10
C LYS A 404 -4.52 25.17 -16.59
N LYS A 405 -4.18 25.81 -15.47
CA LYS A 405 -2.81 25.76 -14.90
C LYS A 405 -2.50 24.44 -14.19
N GLU A 406 -3.45 23.91 -13.43
CA GLU A 406 -3.21 22.76 -12.54
C GLU A 406 -3.53 21.41 -13.20
N PHE A 407 -4.41 21.42 -14.21
CA PHE A 407 -4.90 20.22 -14.89
C PHE A 407 -4.79 20.29 -16.42
N SER A 408 -4.33 21.41 -17.00
CA SER A 408 -4.20 21.58 -18.46
C SER A 408 -5.52 21.41 -19.25
N LEU A 409 -6.67 21.60 -18.60
CA LEU A 409 -8.00 21.48 -19.23
C LEU A 409 -8.52 22.82 -19.74
N ASN A 410 -9.19 22.79 -20.90
CA ASN A 410 -10.04 23.87 -21.38
C ASN A 410 -11.49 23.39 -21.35
N LEU A 411 -12.28 23.90 -20.41
CA LEU A 411 -13.71 23.60 -20.27
C LEU A 411 -14.53 24.79 -20.81
N ASP A 412 -15.75 24.53 -21.28
CA ASP A 412 -16.67 25.58 -21.71
C ASP A 412 -17.23 26.38 -20.52
N GLU A 413 -17.90 27.49 -20.84
CA GLU A 413 -18.33 28.45 -19.83
C GLU A 413 -19.48 27.94 -18.95
N GLU A 414 -20.26 26.96 -19.43
CA GLU A 414 -21.37 26.36 -18.69
C GLU A 414 -20.84 25.39 -17.63
N THR A 415 -19.92 24.50 -18.00
CA THR A 415 -19.21 23.61 -17.06
C THR A 415 -18.47 24.38 -15.99
N LEU A 416 -17.79 25.47 -16.37
CA LEU A 416 -17.07 26.32 -15.42
C LEU A 416 -18.01 26.98 -14.40
N LYS A 417 -19.26 27.33 -14.77
CA LYS A 417 -20.27 27.87 -13.85
C LYS A 417 -20.72 26.80 -12.85
N ILE A 418 -20.94 25.56 -13.30
CA ILE A 418 -21.34 24.45 -12.44
C ILE A 418 -20.22 24.14 -11.44
N ILE A 419 -18.99 23.99 -11.90
CA ILE A 419 -17.81 23.77 -11.04
C ILE A 419 -17.69 24.89 -9.99
N ARG A 420 -17.84 26.16 -10.40
CA ARG A 420 -17.80 27.29 -9.47
C ARG A 420 -18.91 27.21 -8.42
N ASN A 421 -20.13 26.82 -8.78
CA ASN A 421 -21.25 26.69 -7.85
C ASN A 421 -21.01 25.58 -6.82
N VAL A 422 -20.44 24.45 -7.25
CA VAL A 422 -20.05 23.37 -6.35
C VAL A 422 -18.94 23.83 -5.39
N ILE A 423 -17.91 24.50 -5.89
CA ILE A 423 -16.85 25.11 -5.05
C ILE A 423 -17.48 26.08 -4.02
N ALA A 424 -18.42 26.92 -4.45
CA ALA A 424 -19.11 27.86 -3.57
C ALA A 424 -19.89 27.15 -2.46
N LYS A 425 -20.58 26.04 -2.76
CA LYS A 425 -21.27 25.22 -1.75
C LYS A 425 -20.27 24.65 -0.73
N PHE A 426 -19.16 24.08 -1.17
CA PHE A 426 -18.16 23.51 -0.25
C PHE A 426 -17.55 24.56 0.69
N ILE A 427 -17.28 25.77 0.19
CA ILE A 427 -16.68 26.85 0.98
C ILE A 427 -17.73 27.48 1.92
N ASN A 428 -18.90 27.88 1.41
CA ASN A 428 -19.87 28.66 2.17
C ASN A 428 -20.67 27.81 3.18
N ILE A 429 -20.96 26.54 2.87
CA ILE A 429 -21.80 25.69 3.72
C ILE A 429 -20.95 24.89 4.70
N LYS A 430 -19.78 24.40 4.28
CA LYS A 430 -18.94 23.49 5.08
C LYS A 430 -17.67 24.15 5.63
N GLY A 431 -17.41 25.43 5.33
CA GLY A 431 -16.20 26.13 5.76
C GLY A 431 -14.89 25.51 5.22
N LYS A 432 -14.99 24.67 4.18
CA LYS A 432 -13.88 23.84 3.70
C LYS A 432 -12.98 24.64 2.76
N GLN A 433 -11.67 24.52 2.93
CA GLN A 433 -10.70 24.99 1.94
C GLN A 433 -10.54 23.95 0.84
N ILE A 434 -10.57 24.36 -0.43
CA ILE A 434 -10.48 23.46 -1.58
C ILE A 434 -9.01 23.18 -1.87
N VAL A 435 -8.60 21.92 -1.74
CA VAL A 435 -7.29 21.44 -2.20
C VAL A 435 -7.37 20.85 -3.61
N LYS A 436 -6.24 20.56 -4.24
CA LYS A 436 -6.16 20.06 -5.62
C LYS A 436 -6.97 18.79 -5.82
N ALA A 437 -6.97 17.88 -4.84
CA ALA A 437 -7.79 16.67 -4.88
C ALA A 437 -9.30 16.97 -4.86
N ASP A 438 -9.74 17.95 -4.07
CA ASP A 438 -11.15 18.37 -4.04
C ASP A 438 -11.57 18.97 -5.38
N LEU A 439 -10.74 19.86 -5.95
CA LEU A 439 -11.03 20.46 -7.24
C LEU A 439 -11.04 19.42 -8.36
N GLN A 440 -10.12 18.44 -8.33
CA GLN A 440 -10.11 17.33 -9.27
C GLN A 440 -11.40 16.51 -9.15
N SER A 441 -11.82 16.15 -7.93
CA SER A 441 -13.05 15.41 -7.70
C SER A 441 -14.29 16.17 -8.18
N ILE A 442 -14.34 17.50 -7.95
CA ILE A 442 -15.44 18.35 -8.43
C ILE A 442 -15.47 18.36 -9.96
N ILE A 443 -14.32 18.53 -10.63
CA ILE A 443 -14.23 18.52 -12.09
C ILE A 443 -14.69 17.16 -12.64
N GLU A 444 -14.20 16.07 -12.08
CA GLU A 444 -14.59 14.71 -12.49
C GLU A 444 -16.09 14.47 -12.30
N THR A 445 -16.65 14.91 -11.17
CA THR A 445 -18.08 14.79 -10.88
C THR A 445 -18.91 15.62 -11.86
N VAL A 446 -18.56 16.88 -12.10
CA VAL A 446 -19.34 17.76 -12.99
C VAL A 446 -19.27 17.30 -14.43
N ILE A 447 -18.11 16.87 -14.91
CA ILE A 447 -17.97 16.33 -16.27
C ILE A 447 -18.75 15.01 -16.43
N ALA A 448 -18.83 14.19 -15.38
CA ALA A 448 -19.65 12.98 -15.38
C ALA A 448 -21.17 13.30 -15.31
N ASP A 449 -21.56 14.35 -14.58
CA ASP A 449 -22.97 14.73 -14.33
C ASP A 449 -23.57 15.55 -15.50
N GLU A 450 -22.77 16.32 -16.25
CA GLU A 450 -23.25 17.16 -17.38
C GLU A 450 -23.94 16.40 -18.52
N ARG A 451 -23.78 15.07 -18.60
CA ARG A 451 -24.49 14.24 -19.59
C ARG A 451 -25.68 13.48 -19.02
N ARG A 452 -25.91 13.51 -17.70
CA ARG A 452 -27.00 12.80 -17.03
C ARG A 452 -28.11 13.79 -16.69
N LYS A 453 -29.19 13.81 -17.48
CA LYS A 453 -30.46 14.39 -16.99
C LYS A 453 -30.87 13.61 -15.74
N LYS A 454 -30.72 14.20 -14.56
CA LYS A 454 -31.23 13.62 -13.31
C LYS A 454 -32.71 13.36 -13.47
N THR A 455 -33.04 12.09 -13.61
CA THR A 455 -34.42 11.62 -13.77
C THR A 455 -35.09 11.54 -12.40
N LEU A 456 -34.32 11.17 -11.38
CA LEU A 456 -34.72 11.08 -9.98
C LEU A 456 -33.76 11.92 -9.12
N GLU A 457 -34.31 12.73 -8.23
CA GLU A 457 -33.58 13.42 -7.17
C GLU A 457 -34.33 13.23 -5.84
N VAL A 458 -33.66 12.77 -4.79
CA VAL A 458 -34.27 12.71 -3.45
C VAL A 458 -34.14 14.07 -2.77
N LEU A 459 -35.27 14.73 -2.54
CA LEU A 459 -35.31 16.09 -1.98
C LEU A 459 -35.28 16.10 -0.46
N ASP A 460 -35.98 15.14 0.16
CA ASP A 460 -36.09 15.04 1.62
C ASP A 460 -36.48 13.62 2.03
N PHE A 461 -36.08 13.21 3.23
CA PHE A 461 -36.47 11.93 3.81
C PHE A 461 -36.56 12.00 5.33
N HIS A 462 -37.51 11.26 5.89
CA HIS A 462 -37.70 11.10 7.34
C HIS A 462 -37.91 9.63 7.68
N VAL A 463 -37.12 9.09 8.60
CA VAL A 463 -37.18 7.68 9.02
C VAL A 463 -37.47 7.59 10.51
N GLU A 464 -38.51 6.82 10.85
CA GLU A 464 -38.93 6.56 12.22
C GLU A 464 -38.71 5.08 12.55
N THR A 465 -37.98 4.81 13.63
CA THR A 465 -37.74 3.46 14.14
C THR A 465 -38.48 3.22 15.45
N PHE A 466 -39.06 2.03 15.63
CA PHE A 466 -39.86 1.69 16.80
C PHE A 466 -39.37 0.41 17.47
N LYS A 467 -39.56 0.29 18.80
CA LYS A 467 -39.12 -0.89 19.58
C LYS A 467 -39.90 -2.18 19.29
N LYS A 468 -41.16 -2.07 18.83
CA LYS A 468 -42.07 -3.22 18.59
C LYS A 468 -42.87 -3.11 17.29
N LYS A 469 -42.47 -2.22 16.38
CA LYS A 469 -43.09 -2.03 15.07
C LYS A 469 -41.99 -1.93 14.02
N LYS A 470 -42.33 -2.23 12.77
CA LYS A 470 -41.41 -2.05 11.64
C LYS A 470 -41.02 -0.57 11.49
N PRO A 471 -39.76 -0.26 11.15
CA PRO A 471 -39.35 1.08 10.74
C PRO A 471 -40.21 1.62 9.59
N LEU A 472 -40.41 2.92 9.58
CA LEU A 472 -41.29 3.62 8.65
C LEU A 472 -40.52 4.80 8.06
N ALA A 473 -40.48 4.90 6.74
CA ALA A 473 -39.82 6.00 6.05
C ALA A 473 -40.83 6.78 5.22
N THR A 474 -40.70 8.10 5.24
CA THR A 474 -41.39 9.03 4.35
C THR A 474 -40.34 9.71 3.50
N VAL A 475 -40.45 9.62 2.17
CA VAL A 475 -39.44 10.14 1.25
C VAL A 475 -40.11 11.02 0.20
N THR A 476 -39.54 12.19 -0.05
CA THR A 476 -39.96 13.12 -1.09
C THR A 476 -38.92 13.11 -2.20
N VAL A 477 -39.36 12.79 -3.41
CA VAL A 477 -38.51 12.73 -4.61
C VAL A 477 -39.03 13.66 -5.69
N ASP A 478 -38.14 14.19 -6.52
CA ASP A 478 -38.45 14.80 -7.80
C ASP A 478 -38.16 13.78 -8.90
N ILE A 479 -39.18 13.43 -9.70
CA ILE A 479 -39.02 12.57 -10.86
C ILE A 479 -39.41 13.35 -12.12
N LYS A 480 -38.45 13.61 -13.01
CA LYS A 480 -38.64 14.35 -14.27
C LYS A 480 -39.35 15.72 -14.06
N GLY A 481 -39.05 16.43 -12.97
CA GLY A 481 -39.63 17.73 -12.62
C GLY A 481 -40.97 17.66 -11.86
N ARG A 482 -41.36 16.47 -11.38
CA ARG A 482 -42.61 16.24 -10.63
C ARG A 482 -42.30 15.70 -9.24
N LYS A 483 -42.61 16.50 -8.23
CA LYS A 483 -42.46 16.11 -6.83
C LYS A 483 -43.52 15.10 -6.40
N THR A 484 -43.09 14.05 -5.72
CA THR A 484 -43.95 13.01 -5.14
C THR A 484 -43.41 12.62 -3.76
N THR A 485 -44.31 12.47 -2.79
CA THR A 485 -43.96 12.03 -1.44
C THR A 485 -44.65 10.70 -1.15
N GLU A 486 -43.88 9.69 -0.75
CA GLU A 486 -44.39 8.37 -0.42
C GLU A 486 -43.92 7.89 0.94
N LYS A 487 -44.67 6.95 1.49
CA LYS A 487 -44.42 6.38 2.81
C LYS A 487 -44.47 4.85 2.75
N SER A 488 -43.46 4.20 3.29
CA SER A 488 -43.36 2.73 3.33
C SER A 488 -42.77 2.24 4.64
N ASP A 489 -43.21 1.07 5.10
CA ASP A 489 -42.53 0.29 6.14
C ASP A 489 -41.45 -0.61 5.53
N GLY A 490 -40.55 -1.11 6.37
CA GLY A 490 -39.48 -2.03 5.97
C GLY A 490 -39.01 -2.94 7.10
N VAL A 491 -38.20 -3.95 6.79
CA VAL A 491 -37.57 -4.81 7.82
C VAL A 491 -36.43 -4.11 8.56
N GLY A 492 -35.90 -3.02 7.99
CA GLY A 492 -34.91 -2.13 8.57
C GLY A 492 -35.10 -0.68 8.07
N PRO A 493 -34.40 0.30 8.66
CA PRO A 493 -34.55 1.71 8.28
C PRO A 493 -34.14 1.99 6.83
N VAL A 494 -33.08 1.34 6.34
CA VAL A 494 -32.64 1.43 4.94
C VAL A 494 -33.70 0.83 4.01
N ASP A 495 -34.17 -0.39 4.30
CA ASP A 495 -35.21 -1.05 3.51
C ASP A 495 -36.50 -0.22 3.44
N ALA A 496 -36.92 0.41 4.55
CA ALA A 496 -38.08 1.30 4.56
C ALA A 496 -37.88 2.51 3.62
N ALA A 497 -36.72 3.17 3.68
CA ALA A 497 -36.40 4.31 2.83
C ALA A 497 -36.36 3.92 1.34
N ILE A 498 -35.69 2.82 1.01
CA ILE A 498 -35.60 2.34 -0.37
C ILE A 498 -36.97 1.93 -0.91
N ARG A 499 -37.82 1.27 -0.11
CA ARG A 499 -39.20 0.94 -0.52
C ARG A 499 -40.05 2.18 -0.76
N ALA A 500 -39.91 3.21 0.08
CA ALA A 500 -40.62 4.47 -0.11
C ALA A 500 -40.20 5.17 -1.42
N ILE A 501 -38.89 5.20 -1.71
CA ILE A 501 -38.37 5.71 -2.99
C ILE A 501 -38.90 4.87 -4.16
N THR A 502 -38.84 3.54 -4.06
CA THR A 502 -39.34 2.62 -5.09
C THR A 502 -40.83 2.85 -5.37
N ALA A 503 -41.65 3.02 -4.34
CA ALA A 503 -43.08 3.29 -4.48
C ALA A 503 -43.34 4.64 -5.15
N ALA A 504 -42.54 5.66 -4.83
CA ALA A 504 -42.64 6.97 -5.47
C ALA A 504 -42.30 6.90 -6.96
N ILE A 505 -41.28 6.13 -7.31
CA ILE A 505 -40.89 5.85 -8.70
C ILE A 505 -42.02 5.12 -9.43
N GLN A 506 -42.49 3.99 -8.90
CA GLN A 506 -43.51 3.15 -9.56
C GLN A 506 -44.85 3.88 -9.81
N LYS A 507 -45.18 4.91 -9.03
CA LYS A 507 -46.38 5.74 -9.27
C LYS A 507 -46.25 6.71 -10.45
N LYS A 508 -45.02 7.04 -10.86
CA LYS A 508 -44.76 8.14 -11.81
C LYS A 508 -43.92 7.75 -13.01
N ASP A 509 -43.17 6.65 -12.92
CA ASP A 509 -42.30 6.14 -13.97
C ASP A 509 -42.66 4.67 -14.26
N PRO A 510 -42.96 4.29 -15.51
CA PRO A 510 -43.34 2.92 -15.87
C PRO A 510 -42.16 1.93 -15.88
N VAL A 511 -40.95 2.40 -15.61
CA VAL A 511 -39.72 1.60 -15.57
C VAL A 511 -39.84 0.51 -14.50
N LYS A 512 -39.85 -0.76 -14.93
CA LYS A 512 -39.79 -1.88 -13.99
C LYS A 512 -38.34 -2.19 -13.65
N PHE A 513 -38.07 -2.39 -12.37
CA PHE A 513 -36.74 -2.75 -11.92
C PHE A 513 -36.80 -3.35 -10.52
N LYS A 514 -35.71 -3.99 -10.12
CA LYS A 514 -35.53 -4.59 -8.79
C LYS A 514 -34.13 -4.30 -8.27
N LEU A 515 -34.02 -4.12 -6.96
CA LEU A 515 -32.74 -4.18 -6.26
C LEU A 515 -32.36 -5.66 -6.10
N THR A 516 -31.25 -6.09 -6.72
CA THR A 516 -30.79 -7.48 -6.70
C THR A 516 -29.71 -7.75 -5.67
N ASP A 517 -28.91 -6.73 -5.34
CA ASP A 517 -27.84 -6.86 -4.36
C ASP A 517 -27.62 -5.53 -3.62
N PHE A 518 -27.18 -5.65 -2.37
CA PHE A 518 -26.92 -4.54 -1.46
C PHE A 518 -25.80 -4.94 -0.49
N ALA A 519 -24.69 -4.22 -0.55
CA ALA A 519 -23.54 -4.39 0.32
C ALA A 519 -23.20 -3.08 1.02
N VAL A 520 -22.82 -3.17 2.29
CA VAL A 520 -22.36 -2.01 3.07
C VAL A 520 -20.98 -2.32 3.63
N GLU A 521 -20.05 -1.41 3.38
CA GLU A 521 -18.69 -1.48 3.90
C GLU A 521 -18.36 -0.21 4.70
N ILE A 522 -17.54 -0.38 5.73
CA ILE A 522 -16.99 0.74 6.52
C ILE A 522 -15.48 0.76 6.27
N PRO A 523 -15.00 1.45 5.22
CA PRO A 523 -13.60 1.41 4.81
C PRO A 523 -12.63 2.09 5.78
N THR A 524 -13.14 2.91 6.71
CA THR A 524 -12.34 3.75 7.62
C THR A 524 -12.75 3.57 9.09
N THR A 525 -11.78 3.62 10.02
CA THR A 525 -12.03 3.54 11.46
C THR A 525 -11.82 4.91 12.13
N GLY A 526 -12.71 5.32 13.05
CA GLY A 526 -12.60 6.57 13.81
C GLY A 526 -13.94 7.30 13.96
N SER A 527 -13.96 8.46 14.61
CA SER A 527 -15.15 9.32 14.73
C SER A 527 -15.63 9.92 13.39
N ASP A 528 -14.76 9.91 12.37
CA ASP A 528 -15.04 10.41 11.02
C ASP A 528 -15.29 9.27 10.03
N ALA A 529 -15.67 8.07 10.51
CA ALA A 529 -15.87 6.91 9.67
C ALA A 529 -17.01 7.15 8.66
N THR A 530 -16.70 7.02 7.37
CA THR A 530 -17.68 7.04 6.29
C THR A 530 -18.18 5.64 6.01
N VAL A 531 -19.47 5.50 5.75
CA VAL A 531 -20.12 4.28 5.28
C VAL A 531 -20.19 4.33 3.76
N GLU A 532 -19.82 3.24 3.11
CA GLU A 532 -20.00 3.04 1.67
C GLU A 532 -21.10 2.01 1.44
N ALA A 533 -22.15 2.39 0.71
CA ALA A 533 -23.21 1.49 0.29
C ALA A 533 -23.07 1.22 -1.21
N THR A 534 -23.04 -0.06 -1.59
CA THR A 534 -23.06 -0.51 -2.99
C THR A 534 -24.40 -1.17 -3.28
N MET A 535 -25.07 -0.76 -4.35
CA MET A 535 -26.37 -1.29 -4.77
C MET A 535 -26.33 -1.76 -6.21
N VAL A 536 -27.02 -2.87 -6.48
CA VAL A 536 -27.20 -3.42 -7.83
C VAL A 536 -28.67 -3.37 -8.19
N LEU A 537 -29.02 -2.54 -9.18
CA LEU A 537 -30.37 -2.50 -9.75
C LEU A 537 -30.41 -3.27 -11.06
N GLN A 538 -31.49 -4.00 -11.29
CA GLN A 538 -31.73 -4.74 -12.52
C GLN A 538 -33.11 -4.41 -13.10
N ASP A 539 -33.18 -4.07 -14.39
CA ASP A 539 -34.45 -3.91 -15.11
C ASP A 539 -35.06 -5.26 -15.59
N GLU A 540 -36.26 -5.22 -16.14
CA GLU A 540 -36.94 -6.39 -16.73
C GLU A 540 -36.24 -6.96 -17.98
N HIS A 541 -35.34 -6.19 -18.59
CA HIS A 541 -34.57 -6.58 -19.77
C HIS A 541 -33.20 -7.18 -19.42
N GLY A 542 -32.90 -7.33 -18.13
CA GLY A 542 -31.66 -7.89 -17.62
C GLY A 542 -30.50 -6.90 -17.51
N THR A 543 -30.70 -5.62 -17.85
CA THR A 543 -29.69 -4.56 -17.66
C THR A 543 -29.42 -4.41 -16.18
N GLN A 544 -28.16 -4.58 -15.77
CA GLN A 544 -27.73 -4.39 -14.39
C GLN A 544 -26.82 -3.17 -14.28
N VAL A 545 -27.06 -2.37 -13.25
CA VAL A 545 -26.21 -1.23 -12.90
C VAL A 545 -25.76 -1.37 -11.46
N VAL A 546 -24.49 -1.08 -11.22
CA VAL A 546 -23.87 -1.14 -9.89
C VAL A 546 -23.42 0.25 -9.54
N GLU A 547 -23.97 0.81 -8.46
CA GLU A 547 -23.68 2.18 -8.05
C GLU A 547 -23.37 2.28 -6.56
N LYS A 548 -22.59 3.31 -6.21
CA LYS A 548 -22.07 3.52 -4.85
C LYS A 548 -22.48 4.87 -4.28
N GLY A 549 -22.84 4.87 -3.00
CA GLY A 549 -23.09 6.07 -2.20
C GLY A 549 -22.21 6.09 -0.96
N THR A 550 -21.81 7.28 -0.51
CA THR A 550 -20.83 7.42 0.56
C THR A 550 -21.22 8.54 1.51
N SER A 551 -21.47 8.20 2.77
CA SER A 551 -21.89 9.17 3.78
C SER A 551 -21.50 8.71 5.20
N PRO A 552 -21.32 9.61 6.17
CA PRO A 552 -21.23 9.23 7.59
C PRO A 552 -22.46 8.47 8.10
N ASP A 553 -23.60 8.61 7.43
CA ASP A 553 -24.86 7.94 7.75
C ASP A 553 -25.19 6.85 6.73
N ILE A 554 -25.46 5.64 7.21
CA ILE A 554 -25.76 4.46 6.38
C ILE A 554 -27.03 4.63 5.53
N ILE A 555 -28.04 5.33 6.04
CA ILE A 555 -29.30 5.58 5.33
C ILE A 555 -29.02 6.55 4.17
N VAL A 556 -28.28 7.63 4.44
CA VAL A 556 -27.90 8.61 3.41
C VAL A 556 -27.05 7.95 2.32
N ALA A 557 -26.02 7.19 2.69
CA ALA A 557 -25.18 6.47 1.73
C ALA A 557 -26.01 5.51 0.86
N SER A 558 -26.97 4.83 1.46
CA SER A 558 -27.87 3.91 0.76
C SER A 558 -28.81 4.62 -0.20
N ILE A 559 -29.38 5.77 0.20
CA ILE A 559 -30.25 6.59 -0.65
C ILE A 559 -29.46 7.14 -1.84
N GLU A 560 -28.24 7.66 -1.62
CA GLU A 560 -27.37 8.14 -2.69
C GLU A 560 -27.00 7.05 -3.69
N ALA A 561 -26.65 5.85 -3.21
CA ALA A 561 -26.35 4.69 -4.06
C ALA A 561 -27.56 4.32 -4.93
N TYR A 562 -28.75 4.32 -4.33
CA TYR A 562 -29.99 3.99 -5.02
C TYR A 562 -30.40 5.05 -6.06
N GLU A 563 -30.29 6.34 -5.72
CA GLU A 563 -30.58 7.45 -6.62
C GLU A 563 -29.69 7.40 -7.86
N LYS A 564 -28.37 7.23 -7.67
CA LYS A 564 -27.41 7.06 -8.76
C LYS A 564 -27.74 5.83 -9.59
N GLY A 565 -28.02 4.71 -8.93
CA GLY A 565 -28.40 3.46 -9.57
C GLY A 565 -29.61 3.64 -10.49
N TYR A 566 -30.68 4.29 -10.01
CA TYR A 566 -31.88 4.46 -10.81
C TYR A 566 -31.65 5.38 -12.01
N ASN A 567 -30.96 6.51 -11.80
CA ASN A 567 -30.62 7.43 -12.88
C ASN A 567 -29.79 6.76 -13.98
N GLU A 568 -28.82 5.92 -13.58
CA GLU A 568 -28.00 5.14 -14.50
C GLU A 568 -28.82 4.07 -15.23
N LEU A 569 -29.71 3.37 -14.53
CA LEU A 569 -30.59 2.37 -15.13
C LEU A 569 -31.50 2.98 -16.21
N VAL A 570 -32.12 4.11 -15.92
CA VAL A 570 -32.98 4.83 -16.86
C VAL A 570 -32.17 5.32 -18.07
N TYR A 571 -30.98 5.87 -17.83
CA TYR A 571 -30.09 6.32 -18.90
C TYR A 571 -29.72 5.16 -19.86
N GLN A 572 -29.36 3.99 -19.34
CA GLN A 572 -29.02 2.83 -20.17
C GLN A 572 -30.23 2.30 -20.97
N ARG A 573 -31.45 2.39 -20.44
CA ARG A 573 -32.68 2.03 -21.17
C ARG A 573 -32.95 2.95 -22.36
N PHE A 574 -32.84 4.27 -22.16
CA PHE A 574 -33.00 5.26 -23.23
C PHE A 574 -31.97 5.03 -24.35
N ARG A 575 -30.72 4.73 -23.99
CA ARG A 575 -29.64 4.54 -24.95
C ARG A 575 -29.75 3.25 -25.76
N ASN A 576 -30.25 2.16 -25.17
CA ASN A 576 -30.42 0.87 -25.86
C ASN A 576 -31.66 0.83 -26.80
N GLY A 577 -32.35 1.96 -27.00
CA GLY A 577 -33.53 2.06 -27.87
C GLY A 577 -34.75 1.29 -27.33
N LYS A 578 -34.76 0.96 -26.03
CA LYS A 578 -35.80 0.12 -25.41
C LYS A 578 -37.01 0.91 -24.89
N GLU A 579 -36.95 2.24 -24.88
CA GLU A 579 -38.10 3.13 -24.69
C GLU A 579 -38.11 4.22 -25.77
N LYS A 580 -39.13 4.21 -26.63
CA LYS A 580 -39.54 5.39 -27.40
C LYS A 580 -40.69 6.07 -26.64
N THR A 581 -40.51 7.39 -26.44
CA THR A 581 -41.40 8.40 -25.84
C THR A 581 -41.66 8.32 -24.34
#